data_AF-A0A9W3APH3-F1
#
_entry.id   AF-A0A9W3APH3-F1
#
_cell.length_a   1.000
_cell.length_b   1.000
_cell.length_c   1.000
_cell.angle_alpha   90.00
_cell.angle_beta   90.00
_cell.angle_gamma   90.00
#
_symmetry.space_group_name_H-M   'P 1'
#
loop_
_entity.id
_entity.type
_entity.pdbx_description
1 polymer ?
#
loop_
_entity_poly.entity_id
_entity_poly.type
_entity_poly.pdbx_seq_one_letter_code
_entity_poly.pdbx_strand_id
1 'polypeptide(L)'
;MMLTTFLLLALCLVTHGQQDLVLSQGSCPDIPVQLNFDLKRFEGYWKVYEAFGAPYMVGMSCVDFIFEQASDDGRYVNIRLEGDRDVKVLGFKIWTANEIYYGKGTVLDDVTDAGWSVLFGGKPDNYEDRTNYFILATDYVNYAIVYSCIQPAKLPIISESCFILLRRNGSPPAEVSTHKFILKSYGVNVTNLNKVNNYNCY
;
A
#
# COMPACT_ATOMS: atom_id res chain seq x y z
N MET A 1 -20.55 -29.64 25.66
CA MET A 1 -20.49 -28.23 26.15
C MET A 1 -19.07 -27.68 26.32
N MET A 2 -18.03 -28.49 26.56
CA MET A 2 -16.64 -27.98 26.68
C MET A 2 -15.86 -27.85 25.35
N LEU A 3 -16.27 -28.54 24.28
CA LEU A 3 -15.57 -28.47 22.99
C LEU A 3 -15.89 -27.17 22.22
N THR A 4 -17.11 -26.65 22.39
CA THR A 4 -17.58 -25.39 21.80
C THR A 4 -16.92 -24.16 22.44
N THR A 5 -16.57 -24.23 23.72
CA THR A 5 -15.86 -23.13 24.43
C THR A 5 -14.40 -23.02 24.03
N PHE A 6 -13.72 -24.12 23.69
CA PHE A 6 -12.33 -24.08 23.19
C PHE A 6 -12.23 -23.48 21.78
N LEU A 7 -13.22 -23.73 20.90
CA LEU A 7 -13.25 -23.12 19.56
C LEU A 7 -13.46 -21.59 19.60
N LEU A 8 -14.22 -21.09 20.60
CA LEU A 8 -14.45 -19.66 20.79
C LEU A 8 -13.24 -18.93 21.40
N LEU A 9 -12.45 -19.60 22.27
CA LEU A 9 -11.23 -19.03 22.85
C LEU A 9 -10.04 -19.03 21.89
N ALA A 10 -9.96 -19.99 20.96
CA ALA A 10 -8.93 -20.00 19.91
C ALA A 10 -9.13 -18.88 18.86
N LEU A 11 -10.34 -18.33 18.73
CA LEU A 11 -10.65 -17.25 17.79
C LEU A 11 -10.24 -15.85 18.26
N CYS A 12 -9.80 -15.69 19.53
CA CYS A 12 -9.53 -14.37 20.14
C CYS A 12 -8.03 -14.05 20.38
N LEU A 13 -7.11 -14.77 19.74
CA LEU A 13 -5.68 -14.44 19.78
C LEU A 13 -5.12 -14.00 18.41
N VAL A 14 -5.97 -13.40 17.57
CA VAL A 14 -5.46 -12.64 16.42
C VAL A 14 -5.03 -11.27 16.96
N THR A 15 -3.74 -11.11 17.23
CA THR A 15 -3.17 -9.79 17.45
C THR A 15 -3.32 -9.01 16.15
N HIS A 16 -4.13 -7.96 16.17
CA HIS A 16 -4.52 -7.19 14.99
C HIS A 16 -3.30 -6.44 14.43
N GLY A 17 -2.67 -7.00 13.38
CA GLY A 17 -1.80 -6.23 12.50
C GLY A 17 -2.66 -5.67 11.38
N GLN A 18 -3.17 -4.44 11.49
CA GLN A 18 -4.20 -3.86 10.61
C GLN A 18 -3.72 -3.52 9.17
N GLN A 19 -2.71 -4.23 8.67
CA GLN A 19 -2.38 -4.31 7.25
C GLN A 19 -3.14 -5.45 6.55
N ASP A 20 -4.09 -6.08 7.22
CA ASP A 20 -4.97 -7.11 6.66
C ASP A 20 -5.68 -6.65 5.38
N LEU A 21 -6.15 -7.63 4.61
CA LEU A 21 -6.94 -7.40 3.41
C LEU A 21 -8.22 -6.60 3.76
N VAL A 22 -8.40 -5.44 3.14
CA VAL A 22 -9.60 -4.61 3.30
C VAL A 22 -10.53 -4.87 2.12
N LEU A 23 -11.67 -5.51 2.41
CA LEU A 23 -12.73 -5.76 1.44
C LEU A 23 -13.96 -4.92 1.75
N SER A 24 -14.54 -4.32 0.71
CA SER A 24 -15.80 -3.57 0.81
C SER A 24 -16.69 -3.90 -0.38
N GLN A 25 -18.01 -3.72 -0.22
CA GLN A 25 -18.96 -3.87 -1.32
C GLN A 25 -19.01 -2.60 -2.15
N GLY A 26 -19.08 -2.73 -3.47
CA GLY A 26 -19.23 -1.59 -4.37
C GLY A 26 -18.34 -1.67 -5.60
N SER A 27 -17.84 -0.52 -6.02
CA SER A 27 -16.93 -0.35 -7.15
C SER A 27 -15.84 0.64 -6.79
N CYS A 28 -14.70 0.56 -7.48
CA CYS A 28 -13.57 1.43 -7.18
C CYS A 28 -13.96 2.91 -7.36
N PRO A 29 -13.74 3.77 -6.36
CA PRO A 29 -14.08 5.18 -6.47
C PRO A 29 -13.14 5.88 -7.47
N ASP A 30 -13.69 6.85 -8.21
CA ASP A 30 -12.93 7.72 -9.11
C ASP A 30 -12.37 8.92 -8.33
N ILE A 31 -11.23 8.70 -7.66
CA ILE A 31 -10.59 9.69 -6.80
C ILE A 31 -9.63 10.55 -7.64
N PRO A 32 -9.64 11.89 -7.49
CA PRO A 32 -8.69 12.76 -8.17
C PRO A 32 -7.24 12.37 -7.89
N VAL A 33 -6.46 12.26 -8.97
CA VAL A 33 -5.04 11.90 -8.93
C VAL A 33 -4.15 13.13 -9.06
N GLN A 34 -2.85 12.97 -8.79
CA GLN A 34 -1.86 14.03 -8.93
C GLN A 34 -1.84 14.55 -10.38
N LEU A 35 -2.08 15.84 -10.56
CA LEU A 35 -2.02 16.46 -11.89
C LEU A 35 -0.57 16.66 -12.34
N ASN A 36 -0.33 16.50 -13.64
CA ASN A 36 0.99 16.65 -14.29
C ASN A 36 2.06 15.84 -13.57
N PHE A 37 1.77 14.55 -13.37
CA PHE A 37 2.67 13.68 -12.62
C PHE A 37 4.03 13.58 -13.33
N ASP A 38 5.10 13.57 -12.53
CA ASP A 38 6.48 13.51 -13.01
C ASP A 38 7.15 12.32 -12.33
N LEU A 39 7.17 11.19 -13.05
CA LEU A 39 7.74 9.94 -12.57
C LEU A 39 9.20 10.10 -12.15
N LYS A 40 9.97 10.90 -12.89
CA LYS A 40 11.40 11.09 -12.64
C LYS A 40 11.65 11.83 -11.33
N ARG A 41 10.79 12.79 -10.97
CA ARG A 41 10.84 13.45 -9.66
C ARG A 41 10.30 12.56 -8.54
N PHE A 42 9.42 11.61 -8.87
CA PHE A 42 8.81 10.70 -7.91
C PHE A 42 9.69 9.51 -7.56
N GLU A 43 10.64 9.14 -8.42
CA GLU A 43 11.52 7.98 -8.24
C GLU A 43 12.34 8.01 -6.93
N GLY A 44 12.90 6.85 -6.56
CA GLY A 44 13.69 6.65 -5.36
C GLY A 44 12.87 6.21 -4.15
N TYR A 45 13.43 6.42 -2.97
CA TYR A 45 12.96 5.87 -1.70
C TYR A 45 11.80 6.67 -1.08
N TRP A 46 10.86 5.93 -0.53
CA TRP A 46 9.66 6.43 0.15
C TRP A 46 9.33 5.57 1.35
N LYS A 47 9.44 6.14 2.54
CA LYS A 47 9.13 5.47 3.79
C LYS A 47 7.65 5.40 4.03
N VAL A 48 7.14 4.21 4.37
CA VAL A 48 5.73 4.06 4.73
C VAL A 48 5.52 4.61 6.14
N TYR A 49 4.75 5.69 6.24
CA TYR A 49 4.36 6.28 7.51
C TYR A 49 3.09 5.64 8.06
N GLU A 50 2.05 5.55 7.24
CA GLU A 50 0.78 4.88 7.56
C GLU A 50 0.33 4.03 6.37
N ALA A 51 -0.30 2.90 6.65
CA ALA A 51 -0.87 2.06 5.61
C ALA A 51 -2.09 1.26 6.08
N PHE A 52 -2.86 0.76 5.12
CA PHE A 52 -3.84 -0.31 5.29
C PHE A 52 -3.96 -1.17 4.05
N GLY A 53 -4.58 -2.34 4.17
CA GLY A 53 -4.97 -3.14 3.00
C GLY A 53 -3.80 -3.78 2.27
N ALA A 54 -2.68 -3.99 2.96
CA ALA A 54 -1.43 -4.48 2.40
C ALA A 54 -1.00 -5.76 3.12
N PRO A 55 -1.69 -6.90 2.91
CA PRO A 55 -1.49 -8.12 3.70
C PRO A 55 -0.06 -8.66 3.61
N TYR A 56 0.65 -8.39 2.51
CA TYR A 56 2.07 -8.71 2.35
C TYR A 56 2.98 -7.97 3.34
N MET A 57 2.55 -6.83 3.89
CA MET A 57 3.27 -6.07 4.91
C MET A 57 3.03 -6.57 6.33
N VAL A 58 2.02 -7.44 6.58
CA VAL A 58 1.60 -7.82 7.94
C VAL A 58 2.78 -8.28 8.78
N GLY A 59 3.07 -7.58 9.88
CA GLY A 59 4.18 -7.92 10.78
C GLY A 59 5.56 -7.40 10.33
N MET A 60 5.60 -6.54 9.31
CA MET A 60 6.81 -5.80 8.93
C MET A 60 6.92 -4.45 9.65
N SER A 61 8.15 -4.01 9.83
CA SER A 61 8.57 -2.68 10.28
C SER A 61 9.60 -2.10 9.31
N CYS A 62 9.87 -0.80 9.42
CA CYS A 62 10.88 -0.10 8.62
C CYS A 62 10.67 -0.34 7.12
N VAL A 63 9.42 -0.16 6.70
CA VAL A 63 9.00 -0.48 5.33
C VAL A 63 9.22 0.73 4.44
N ASP A 64 9.95 0.51 3.35
CA ASP A 64 10.20 1.50 2.32
C ASP A 64 9.72 0.96 0.95
N PHE A 65 9.10 1.84 0.16
CA PHE A 65 8.91 1.64 -1.27
C PHE A 65 10.00 2.36 -2.04
N ILE A 66 10.48 1.73 -3.10
CA ILE A 66 11.47 2.27 -4.04
C ILE A 66 10.87 2.18 -5.42
N PHE A 67 10.66 3.33 -6.05
CA PHE A 67 10.14 3.43 -7.41
C PHE A 67 11.29 3.78 -8.35
N GLU A 68 11.44 3.04 -9.44
CA GLU A 68 12.50 3.29 -10.43
C GLU A 68 11.90 3.25 -11.82
N GLN A 69 12.17 4.29 -12.61
CA GLN A 69 11.77 4.28 -14.02
C GLN A 69 12.51 3.15 -14.75
N ALA A 70 11.75 2.27 -15.40
CA ALA A 70 12.26 1.08 -16.06
C ALA A 70 12.31 1.21 -17.60
N SER A 71 11.87 2.35 -18.15
CA SER A 71 11.94 2.65 -19.57
C SER A 71 12.07 4.15 -19.85
N ASP A 72 12.82 4.51 -20.89
CA ASP A 72 13.09 5.92 -21.26
C ASP A 72 11.82 6.72 -21.58
N ASP A 73 10.77 6.04 -22.03
CA ASP A 73 9.46 6.64 -22.34
C ASP A 73 8.55 6.86 -21.11
N GLY A 74 8.98 6.42 -19.92
CA GLY A 74 8.25 6.58 -18.68
C GLY A 74 7.07 5.62 -18.49
N ARG A 75 6.87 4.65 -19.39
CA ARG A 75 5.73 3.73 -19.33
C ARG A 75 5.88 2.59 -18.34
N TYR A 76 7.11 2.22 -17.98
CA TYR A 76 7.37 1.13 -17.04
C TYR A 76 8.04 1.64 -15.78
N VAL A 77 7.55 1.15 -14.63
CA VAL A 77 8.08 1.46 -13.30
C VAL A 77 8.39 0.16 -12.58
N ASN A 78 9.60 0.01 -12.08
CA ASN A 78 9.94 -1.03 -11.11
C ASN A 78 9.56 -0.55 -9.71
N ILE A 79 8.90 -1.40 -8.95
CA ILE A 79 8.50 -1.13 -7.57
C ILE A 79 9.16 -2.18 -6.69
N ARG A 80 10.02 -1.74 -5.77
CA ARG A 80 10.64 -2.59 -4.77
C ARG A 80 10.10 -2.18 -3.40
N LEU A 81 9.58 -3.14 -2.65
CA LEU A 81 9.25 -2.94 -1.24
C LEU A 81 10.29 -3.67 -0.40
N GLU A 82 10.88 -2.98 0.55
CA GLU A 82 11.84 -3.55 1.50
C GLU A 82 11.38 -3.26 2.93
N GLY A 83 11.68 -4.16 3.86
CA GLY A 83 11.48 -3.91 5.28
C GLY A 83 11.82 -5.10 6.15
N ASP A 84 11.75 -4.88 7.45
CA ASP A 84 12.15 -5.84 8.47
C ASP A 84 10.97 -6.65 8.95
N ARG A 85 11.11 -7.98 9.01
CA ARG A 85 10.10 -8.88 9.54
C ARG A 85 10.66 -9.63 10.74
N ASP A 86 10.00 -9.46 11.88
CA ASP A 86 10.29 -10.26 13.07
C ASP A 86 9.75 -11.68 12.89
N VAL A 87 10.66 -12.65 12.93
CA VAL A 87 10.25 -14.06 12.97
C VAL A 87 10.03 -14.43 14.43
N LYS A 88 8.81 -14.89 14.72
CA LYS A 88 8.38 -15.25 16.07
C LYS A 88 8.04 -16.73 16.14
N VAL A 89 8.56 -17.41 17.15
CA VAL A 89 8.21 -18.80 17.47
C VAL A 89 7.57 -18.81 18.84
N LEU A 90 6.34 -19.33 18.94
CA LEU A 90 5.55 -19.32 20.18
C LEU A 90 5.38 -17.91 20.79
N GLY A 91 5.33 -16.87 19.94
CA GLY A 91 5.21 -15.47 20.37
C GLY A 91 6.53 -14.77 20.71
N PHE A 92 7.64 -15.51 20.83
CA PHE A 92 8.96 -14.93 21.11
C PHE A 92 9.69 -14.58 19.81
N LYS A 93 10.17 -13.33 19.71
CA LYS A 93 11.06 -12.89 18.64
C LYS A 93 12.37 -13.67 18.73
N ILE A 94 12.70 -14.42 17.67
CA ILE A 94 13.94 -15.20 17.59
C ILE A 94 15.01 -14.53 16.72
N TRP A 95 14.61 -13.84 15.65
CA TRP A 95 15.48 -13.02 14.80
C TRP A 95 14.63 -12.08 13.94
N THR A 96 15.29 -11.13 13.28
CA THR A 96 14.69 -10.22 12.29
C THR A 96 15.32 -10.52 10.94
N ALA A 97 14.48 -10.66 9.91
CA ALA A 97 14.91 -10.83 8.53
C ALA A 97 14.55 -9.58 7.72
N ASN A 98 15.41 -9.20 6.79
CA ASN A 98 15.07 -8.23 5.77
C ASN A 98 14.31 -8.94 4.64
N GLU A 99 13.12 -8.44 4.32
CA GLU A 99 12.22 -8.97 3.29
C GLU A 99 12.14 -8.00 2.13
N ILE A 100 12.20 -8.52 0.90
CA ILE A 100 12.13 -7.73 -0.32
C ILE A 100 11.07 -8.32 -1.24
N TYR A 101 10.16 -7.47 -1.70
CA TYR A 101 9.14 -7.81 -2.70
C TYR A 101 9.29 -6.95 -3.94
N TYR A 102 9.06 -7.55 -5.11
CA TYR A 102 9.12 -6.87 -6.39
C TYR A 102 7.73 -6.76 -7.01
N GLY A 103 7.47 -5.60 -7.60
CA GLY A 103 6.30 -5.29 -8.41
C GLY A 103 6.71 -4.56 -9.67
N LYS A 104 5.85 -4.62 -10.68
CA LYS A 104 6.00 -3.84 -11.92
C LYS A 104 4.72 -3.03 -12.13
N GLY A 105 4.90 -1.73 -12.38
CA GLY A 105 3.86 -0.82 -12.82
C GLY A 105 3.97 -0.57 -14.31
N THR A 106 2.82 -0.51 -14.98
CA THR A 106 2.70 -0.07 -16.36
C THR A 106 1.73 1.10 -16.43
N VAL A 107 2.14 2.20 -17.06
CA VAL A 107 1.25 3.30 -17.44
C VAL A 107 0.42 2.83 -18.63
N LEU A 108 -0.91 2.75 -18.46
CA LEU A 108 -1.82 2.34 -19.53
C LEU A 108 -2.25 3.54 -20.39
N ASP A 109 -2.52 4.67 -19.75
CA ASP A 109 -3.05 5.88 -20.36
C ASP A 109 -1.91 6.86 -20.70
N ASP A 110 -2.01 8.11 -20.23
CA ASP A 110 -0.98 9.13 -20.40
C ASP A 110 0.13 8.97 -19.36
N VAL A 111 1.40 9.22 -19.74
CA VAL A 111 2.54 9.17 -18.81
C VAL A 111 2.52 10.28 -17.76
N THR A 112 1.69 11.31 -17.98
CA THR A 112 1.39 12.36 -17.01
C THR A 112 0.23 12.02 -16.08
N ASP A 113 -0.48 10.91 -16.34
CA ASP A 113 -1.46 10.38 -15.41
C ASP A 113 -0.73 9.71 -14.25
N ALA A 114 -1.10 10.07 -13.03
CA ALA A 114 -0.53 9.51 -11.82
C ALA A 114 -1.11 8.11 -11.50
N GLY A 115 -1.36 7.31 -12.52
CA GLY A 115 -2.05 6.03 -12.45
C GLY A 115 -1.27 4.92 -13.15
N TRP A 116 -1.07 3.81 -12.44
CA TRP A 116 -0.39 2.63 -12.96
C TRP A 116 -1.25 1.38 -12.81
N SER A 117 -1.07 0.44 -13.74
CA SER A 117 -1.46 -0.97 -13.57
C SER A 117 -0.31 -1.70 -12.88
N VAL A 118 -0.47 -2.00 -11.59
CA VAL A 118 0.53 -2.65 -10.73
C VAL A 118 0.04 -4.02 -10.28
N LEU A 119 0.95 -5.01 -10.30
CA LEU A 119 0.77 -6.26 -9.59
C LEU A 119 2.09 -6.70 -8.95
N PHE A 120 2.08 -6.93 -7.64
CA PHE A 120 3.20 -7.48 -6.90
C PHE A 120 3.28 -8.99 -7.12
N GLY A 121 4.46 -9.52 -7.47
CA GLY A 121 4.63 -10.95 -7.78
C GLY A 121 4.40 -11.37 -9.24
N GLY A 122 4.21 -10.42 -10.16
CA GLY A 122 4.05 -10.67 -11.61
C GLY A 122 2.61 -10.89 -12.07
N LYS A 123 2.31 -10.57 -13.33
CA LYS A 123 0.97 -10.59 -13.97
C LYS A 123 0.63 -12.00 -14.49
N PRO A 124 -0.42 -12.69 -13.97
CA PRO A 124 -1.02 -13.80 -14.70
C PRO A 124 -1.63 -13.28 -16.00
N ASP A 125 -1.57 -14.05 -17.08
CA ASP A 125 -2.03 -13.68 -18.44
C ASP A 125 -3.49 -13.18 -18.54
N ASN A 126 -4.27 -13.33 -17.46
CA ASN A 126 -5.70 -13.02 -17.38
C ASN A 126 -6.04 -11.83 -16.47
N TYR A 127 -5.05 -11.11 -15.93
CA TYR A 127 -5.32 -9.92 -15.12
C TYR A 127 -5.57 -8.74 -16.06
N GLU A 128 -6.72 -8.08 -15.94
CA GLU A 128 -7.13 -7.03 -16.87
C GLU A 128 -6.09 -5.89 -16.93
N ASP A 129 -5.89 -5.32 -18.11
CA ASP A 129 -5.13 -4.07 -18.31
C ASP A 129 -5.96 -2.90 -17.76
N ARG A 130 -6.07 -2.78 -16.43
CA ARG A 130 -6.72 -1.64 -15.78
C ARG A 130 -5.79 -0.99 -14.78
N THR A 131 -5.84 0.33 -14.75
CA THR A 131 -5.16 1.15 -13.76
C THR A 131 -5.77 0.87 -12.40
N ASN A 132 -4.94 0.45 -11.44
CA ASN A 132 -5.38 0.01 -10.12
C ASN A 132 -4.55 0.62 -8.99
N TYR A 133 -3.51 1.39 -9.30
CA TYR A 133 -2.56 1.97 -8.36
C TYR A 133 -2.34 3.44 -8.70
N PHE A 134 -2.70 4.34 -7.81
CA PHE A 134 -2.82 5.77 -8.08
C PHE A 134 -2.03 6.60 -7.08
N ILE A 135 -1.27 7.57 -7.59
CA ILE A 135 -0.58 8.58 -6.79
C ILE A 135 -1.58 9.75 -6.69
N LEU A 136 -2.29 9.80 -5.56
CA LEU A 136 -3.35 10.77 -5.35
C LEU A 136 -2.80 12.19 -5.17
N ALA A 137 -1.67 12.30 -4.46
CA ALA A 137 -1.00 13.56 -4.23
C ALA A 137 0.46 13.34 -3.86
N THR A 138 1.33 14.24 -4.32
CA THR A 138 2.71 14.31 -3.86
C THR A 138 3.29 15.70 -4.10
N ASP A 139 4.18 16.13 -3.22
CA ASP A 139 5.05 17.28 -3.47
C ASP A 139 6.44 16.86 -3.98
N TYR A 140 6.61 15.56 -4.26
CA TYR A 140 7.83 14.87 -4.69
C TYR A 140 8.97 14.83 -3.65
N VAL A 141 8.95 15.73 -2.67
CA VAL A 141 10.10 16.05 -1.80
C VAL A 141 9.87 15.66 -0.35
N ASN A 142 8.63 15.65 0.13
CA ASN A 142 8.33 15.37 1.53
C ASN A 142 7.32 14.22 1.68
N TYR A 143 6.26 14.20 0.89
CA TYR A 143 5.18 13.20 1.06
C TYR A 143 4.61 12.70 -0.27
N ALA A 144 4.00 11.53 -0.21
CA ALA A 144 3.12 11.01 -1.25
C ALA A 144 1.96 10.24 -0.63
N ILE A 145 0.84 10.22 -1.33
CA ILE A 145 -0.34 9.41 -0.97
C ILE A 145 -0.62 8.50 -2.14
N VAL A 146 -0.60 7.21 -1.86
CA VAL A 146 -0.79 6.18 -2.85
C VAL A 146 -2.01 5.37 -2.47
N TYR A 147 -2.91 5.17 -3.41
CA TYR A 147 -4.14 4.42 -3.22
C TYR A 147 -4.24 3.33 -4.29
N SER A 148 -4.65 2.14 -3.88
CA SER A 148 -4.87 1.01 -4.76
C SER A 148 -6.29 0.51 -4.58
N CYS A 149 -6.97 0.22 -5.69
CA CYS A 149 -8.27 -0.42 -5.66
C CYS A 149 -8.35 -1.48 -6.76
N ILE A 150 -8.76 -2.68 -6.37
CA ILE A 150 -8.92 -3.82 -7.27
C ILE A 150 -10.36 -4.28 -7.18
N GLN A 151 -11.00 -4.42 -8.34
CA GLN A 151 -12.36 -4.94 -8.46
C GLN A 151 -12.38 -6.11 -9.45
N PRO A 152 -12.71 -7.34 -9.03
CA PRO A 152 -12.93 -8.44 -9.95
C PRO A 152 -14.13 -8.14 -10.86
N ALA A 153 -13.99 -8.30 -12.17
CA ALA A 153 -14.98 -7.88 -13.18
C ALA A 153 -16.41 -8.45 -12.99
N LYS A 154 -16.58 -9.54 -12.23
CA LYS A 154 -17.87 -10.22 -12.03
C LYS A 154 -18.41 -10.13 -10.60
N LEU A 155 -17.75 -9.41 -9.69
CA LEU A 155 -18.16 -9.33 -8.29
C LEU A 155 -18.26 -7.87 -7.84
N PRO A 156 -19.31 -7.48 -7.10
CA PRO A 156 -19.46 -6.14 -6.52
C PRO A 156 -18.66 -6.01 -5.22
N ILE A 157 -17.40 -6.48 -5.23
CA ILE A 157 -16.49 -6.46 -4.10
C ILE A 157 -15.20 -5.79 -4.58
N ILE A 158 -14.69 -4.86 -3.79
CA ILE A 158 -13.40 -4.24 -4.02
C ILE A 158 -12.43 -4.61 -2.92
N SER A 159 -11.14 -4.62 -3.28
CA SER A 159 -10.02 -4.68 -2.36
C SER A 159 -9.29 -3.35 -2.41
N GLU A 160 -9.08 -2.74 -1.25
CA GLU A 160 -8.49 -1.40 -1.15
C GLU A 160 -7.18 -1.43 -0.36
N SER A 161 -6.23 -0.61 -0.76
CA SER A 161 -5.01 -0.31 0.00
C SER A 161 -4.73 1.19 -0.07
N CYS A 162 -4.15 1.75 0.98
CA CYS A 162 -3.68 3.14 0.98
C CYS A 162 -2.38 3.24 1.74
N PHE A 163 -1.47 4.08 1.26
CA PHE A 163 -0.15 4.31 1.82
C PHE A 163 0.10 5.82 1.91
N ILE A 164 0.42 6.28 3.11
CA ILE A 164 0.98 7.61 3.34
C ILE A 164 2.49 7.43 3.41
N LEU A 165 3.18 8.04 2.48
CA LEU A 165 4.62 7.89 2.29
C LEU A 165 5.34 9.19 2.62
N LEU A 166 6.56 9.09 3.16
CA LEU A 166 7.43 10.21 3.47
C LEU A 166 8.82 10.02 2.87
N ARG A 167 9.44 11.09 2.39
CA ARG A 167 10.86 11.05 1.96
C ARG A 167 11.84 10.96 3.14
N ARG A 168 11.42 11.38 4.34
CA ARG A 168 12.28 11.44 5.54
C ARG A 168 11.49 11.05 6.78
N ASN A 169 12.20 10.65 7.84
CA ASN A 169 11.60 10.42 9.15
C ASN A 169 10.99 11.73 9.69
N GLY A 170 9.82 11.62 10.33
CA GLY A 170 9.14 12.76 10.92
C GLY A 170 7.64 12.59 10.94
N SER A 171 6.94 13.72 11.03
CA SER A 171 5.48 13.76 10.87
C SER A 171 5.13 14.23 9.45
N PRO A 172 4.01 13.73 8.88
CA PRO A 172 3.51 14.21 7.60
C PRO A 172 3.16 15.70 7.67
N PRO A 173 3.27 16.43 6.56
CA PRO A 173 2.87 17.83 6.49
C PRO A 173 1.33 17.97 6.50
N ALA A 174 0.82 19.18 6.73
CA ALA A 174 -0.62 19.43 6.97
C ALA A 174 -1.52 19.06 5.77
N GLU A 175 -0.95 19.09 4.56
CA GLU A 175 -1.57 18.69 3.31
C GLU A 175 -2.08 17.25 3.38
N VAL A 176 -1.37 16.36 4.07
CA VAL A 176 -1.78 14.96 4.22
C VAL A 176 -3.12 14.84 4.92
N SER A 177 -3.38 15.67 5.94
CA SER A 177 -4.69 15.70 6.62
C SER A 177 -5.80 16.11 5.68
N THR A 178 -5.55 17.10 4.82
CA THR A 178 -6.52 17.55 3.79
C THR A 178 -6.86 16.42 2.82
N HIS A 179 -5.85 15.70 2.31
CA HIS A 179 -6.07 14.59 1.39
C HIS A 179 -6.75 13.38 2.04
N LYS A 180 -6.56 13.14 3.35
CA LYS A 180 -7.36 12.15 4.10
C LYS A 180 -8.85 12.52 4.14
N PHE A 181 -9.19 13.80 4.22
CA PHE A 181 -10.59 14.23 4.11
C PHE A 181 -11.16 14.00 2.71
N ILE A 182 -10.37 14.24 1.66
CA ILE A 182 -10.74 13.91 0.28
C ILE A 182 -10.98 12.41 0.13
N LEU A 183 -10.04 11.56 0.53
CA LEU A 183 -10.23 10.10 0.54
C LEU A 183 -11.54 9.68 1.22
N LYS A 184 -11.82 10.25 2.40
CA LYS A 184 -13.05 9.98 3.14
C LYS A 184 -14.31 10.43 2.39
N SER A 185 -14.29 11.57 1.69
CA SER A 185 -15.44 12.02 0.90
C SER A 185 -15.74 11.12 -0.31
N TYR A 186 -14.75 10.36 -0.78
CA TYR A 186 -14.90 9.33 -1.82
C TYR A 186 -15.23 7.93 -1.26
N GLY A 187 -15.51 7.82 0.05
CA GLY A 187 -15.93 6.57 0.68
C GLY A 187 -14.80 5.69 1.20
N VAL A 188 -13.54 6.10 1.06
CA VAL A 188 -12.40 5.36 1.61
C VAL A 188 -12.39 5.48 3.12
N ASN A 189 -12.38 4.33 3.83
CA ASN A 189 -12.35 4.33 5.28
C ASN A 189 -10.94 4.61 5.83
N VAL A 190 -10.60 5.90 5.94
CA VAL A 190 -9.29 6.36 6.44
C VAL A 190 -9.00 5.99 7.90
N THR A 191 -9.97 5.50 8.67
CA THR A 191 -9.70 4.98 10.02
C THR A 191 -8.91 3.68 9.99
N ASN A 192 -8.84 3.02 8.84
CA ASN A 192 -8.01 1.83 8.66
C ASN A 192 -6.52 2.16 8.55
N LEU A 193 -6.14 3.43 8.29
CA LEU A 193 -4.74 3.84 8.22
C LEU A 193 -4.07 3.67 9.59
N ASN A 194 -3.01 2.87 9.62
CA ASN A 194 -2.24 2.59 10.81
C ASN A 194 -0.78 2.93 10.63
N LYS A 195 -0.16 3.49 11.68
CA LYS A 195 1.26 3.82 11.65
C LYS A 195 2.10 2.57 11.51
N VAL A 196 3.03 2.60 10.57
CA VAL A 196 4.06 1.57 10.44
C VAL A 196 5.18 1.87 11.44
N ASN A 197 5.65 0.84 12.15
CA ASN A 197 6.77 0.98 13.07
C ASN A 197 8.05 1.27 12.26
N ASN A 198 8.66 2.43 12.46
CA ASN A 198 9.89 2.86 11.80
C ASN A 198 11.04 3.10 12.80
N TYR A 199 10.97 2.46 13.96
CA TYR A 199 11.98 2.54 15.01
C TYR A 199 12.72 1.21 15.14
N ASN A 200 14.01 1.28 15.51
CA ASN A 200 14.90 0.12 15.69
C ASN A 200 14.99 -0.76 14.42
N CYS A 201 15.18 -0.12 13.26
CA CYS A 201 15.42 -0.79 11.99
C CYS A 201 16.78 -1.51 11.99
N TYR A 202 16.83 -2.68 11.34
CA TYR A 202 18.00 -3.54 11.25
C TYR A 202 19.03 -3.04 10.22
#